data_AF-A0A0E9X8N2-F1
#
_entry.id   AF-A0A0E9X8N2-F1
#
_cell.length_a   1.000
_cell.length_b   1.000
_cell.length_c   1.000
_cell.angle_alpha   90.00
_cell.angle_beta   90.00
_cell.angle_gamma   90.00
#
_symmetry.space_group_name_H-M   'P 1'
#
loop_
_entity.id
_entity.type
_entity.pdbx_description
1 polymer ?
#
loop_
_entity_poly.entity_id
_entity_poly.type
_entity_poly.pdbx_seq_one_letter_code
_entity_poly.pdbx_strand_id
1 'polypeptide(L)'
;MSVRELNRHLRGFTKDEVIRLKQKRRTLKNRGYAQSCRFKRVQQKHVLENEKTELINQVERLKQEINRLARERDAYKLKCEKLTGTNGFREAGSTSDNPSSPEFFM
;
A
#
# COMPACT_ATOMS: atom_id res chain seq x y z
N MET A 1 30.58 7.75 -23.83
CA MET A 1 31.20 8.94 -24.43
C MET A 1 30.67 10.21 -23.77
N SER A 2 31.55 10.98 -23.15
CA SER A 2 31.24 12.28 -22.55
C SER A 2 30.99 13.36 -23.63
N VAL A 3 30.60 14.57 -23.22
CA VAL A 3 30.55 15.72 -24.15
C VAL A 3 31.96 16.13 -24.58
N ARG A 4 32.93 16.06 -23.65
CA ARG A 4 34.33 16.41 -23.90
C ARG A 4 34.98 15.51 -24.95
N GLU A 5 34.75 14.20 -24.85
CA GLU A 5 35.23 13.22 -25.84
C GLU A 5 34.57 13.44 -27.20
N LEU A 6 33.25 13.67 -27.25
CA LEU A 6 32.58 13.96 -28.51
C LEU A 6 33.19 15.19 -29.18
N ASN A 7 33.36 16.29 -28.45
CA ASN A 7 33.93 17.52 -29.01
C ASN A 7 35.37 17.34 -29.51
N ARG A 8 36.14 16.40 -28.94
CA ARG A 8 37.47 16.03 -29.46
C ARG A 8 37.37 15.36 -30.83
N HIS A 9 36.44 14.42 -31.00
CA HIS A 9 36.22 13.70 -32.26
C HIS A 9 35.61 14.58 -33.36
N LEU A 10 34.92 15.66 -32.98
CA LEU A 10 34.29 16.59 -33.92
C LEU A 10 35.23 17.67 -34.47
N ARG A 11 36.51 17.68 -34.09
CA ARG A 11 37.49 18.62 -34.66
C ARG A 11 37.69 18.35 -36.14
N GLY A 12 37.72 19.40 -36.96
CA GLY A 12 37.88 19.29 -38.41
C GLY A 12 36.60 19.04 -39.20
N PHE A 13 35.45 18.86 -38.54
CA PHE A 13 34.15 18.74 -39.21
C PHE A 13 33.53 20.11 -39.46
N THR A 14 32.72 20.21 -40.52
CA THR A 14 31.93 21.40 -40.81
C THR A 14 30.83 21.62 -39.77
N LYS A 15 30.33 22.86 -39.67
CA LYS A 15 29.26 23.22 -38.74
C LYS A 15 28.02 22.34 -38.91
N ASP A 16 27.63 22.05 -40.15
CA ASP A 16 26.43 21.27 -40.46
C ASP A 16 26.59 19.80 -40.08
N GLU A 17 27.77 19.23 -40.28
CA GLU A 17 28.09 17.87 -39.83
C GLU A 17 28.05 17.75 -38.31
N VAL A 18 28.60 18.75 -37.60
CA VAL A 18 28.55 18.82 -36.14
C VAL A 18 27.10 18.84 -35.64
N ILE A 19 26.22 19.65 -36.25
CA ILE A 19 24.80 19.72 -35.90
C ILE A 19 24.13 18.36 -36.13
N ARG A 20 24.32 17.77 -37.31
CA ARG A 20 23.74 16.46 -37.68
C ARG A 20 24.18 15.35 -36.72
N LEU A 21 25.46 15.31 -36.34
CA LEU A 21 25.99 14.32 -35.40
C LEU A 21 25.44 14.52 -33.99
N LYS A 22 25.33 15.77 -33.51
CA LYS A 22 24.72 16.07 -32.22
C LYS A 22 23.24 15.69 -32.18
N GLN A 23 22.49 15.95 -33.26
CA GLN A 23 21.10 15.54 -33.38
C GLN A 23 20.97 14.01 -33.38
N LYS A 24 21.80 13.30 -34.17
CA LYS A 24 21.85 11.83 -34.16
C LYS A 24 22.14 11.28 -32.76
N ARG A 25 23.10 11.87 -32.04
CA ARG A 25 23.40 11.53 -30.64
C ARG A 25 22.19 11.76 -29.73
N ARG A 26 21.47 12.88 -29.87
CA ARG A 26 20.26 13.17 -29.09
C ARG A 26 19.17 12.12 -29.34
N THR A 27 18.93 11.76 -30.60
CA THR A 27 17.97 10.72 -30.98
C THR A 27 18.32 9.37 -30.36
N LEU A 28 19.60 8.97 -30.40
CA LEU A 28 20.06 7.72 -29.79
C LEU A 28 19.92 7.73 -28.26
N LYS A 29 20.25 8.84 -27.59
CA LYS A 29 20.00 8.97 -26.14
C LYS A 29 18.51 8.87 -25.81
N ASN A 30 17.66 9.54 -26.58
CA ASN A 30 16.21 9.50 -26.38
C ASN A 30 15.63 8.10 -26.58
N ARG A 31 16.20 7.30 -27.50
CA ARG A 31 15.85 5.88 -27.64
C ARG A 31 16.11 5.11 -26.34
N GLY A 32 17.28 5.30 -25.71
CA GLY A 32 17.59 4.69 -24.41
C GLY A 32 16.68 5.21 -23.28
N TYR A 33 16.33 6.49 -23.28
CA TYR A 33 15.39 7.06 -22.33
C TYR A 33 13.98 6.47 -22.48
N ALA A 34 13.50 6.25 -23.70
CA ALA A 34 12.22 5.62 -23.95
C ALA A 34 12.20 4.16 -23.45
N GLN A 35 13.26 3.39 -23.70
CA GLN A 35 13.40 2.03 -23.16
C GLN A 35 13.38 2.04 -21.63
N SER A 36 14.18 2.91 -21.00
CA SER A 36 14.24 3.04 -19.54
C SER A 36 12.89 3.44 -18.93
N CYS A 37 12.17 4.36 -19.59
CA CYS A 37 10.83 4.79 -19.18
C CYS A 37 9.83 3.62 -19.20
N ARG A 38 9.81 2.84 -20.30
CA ARG A 38 8.96 1.65 -20.43
C ARG A 38 9.29 0.62 -19.35
N PHE A 39 10.58 0.32 -19.15
CA PHE A 39 11.03 -0.61 -18.11
C PHE A 39 10.58 -0.17 -16.72
N LYS A 40 10.82 1.09 -16.34
CA LYS A 40 10.40 1.63 -15.04
C LYS A 40 8.89 1.56 -14.83
N ARG A 41 8.09 1.85 -15.86
CA ARG A 41 6.63 1.76 -15.78
C ARG A 41 6.15 0.33 -15.54
N VAL A 42 6.74 -0.64 -16.25
CA VAL A 42 6.40 -2.06 -16.07
C VAL A 42 6.82 -2.54 -14.69
N GLN A 43 8.02 -2.18 -14.23
CA GLN A 43 8.49 -2.50 -12.88
C GLN A 43 7.58 -1.89 -11.80
N GLN A 44 7.20 -0.62 -11.93
CA GLN A 44 6.29 0.02 -10.99
C GLN A 44 4.92 -0.67 -10.96
N LYS A 45 4.40 -1.09 -12.12
CA LYS A 45 3.18 -1.88 -12.20
C LYS A 45 3.32 -3.19 -11.42
N HIS A 46 4.41 -3.94 -11.60
CA HIS A 46 4.63 -5.18 -10.86
C HIS A 46 4.76 -4.97 -9.35
N VAL A 47 5.43 -3.90 -8.90
CA VAL A 47 5.51 -3.55 -7.48
C VAL A 47 4.10 -3.35 -6.90
N LEU A 48 3.26 -2.58 -7.58
CA LEU A 48 1.88 -2.34 -7.14
C LEU A 48 1.01 -3.61 -7.18
N GLU A 49 1.21 -4.49 -8.16
CA GLU A 49 0.51 -5.79 -8.25
C GLU A 49 0.90 -6.71 -7.07
N ASN A 50 2.18 -6.72 -6.70
CA ASN A 50 2.67 -7.48 -5.55
C ASN A 50 2.11 -6.91 -4.24
N GLU A 51 2.20 -5.60 -4.04
CA GLU A 51 1.66 -4.92 -2.85
C GLU A 51 0.16 -5.15 -2.70
N LYS A 52 -0.62 -5.06 -3.78
CA LYS A 52 -2.04 -5.42 -3.78
C LYS A 52 -2.26 -6.85 -3.30
N THR A 53 -1.48 -7.80 -3.81
CA THR A 53 -1.61 -9.22 -3.45
C THR A 53 -1.28 -9.45 -1.97
N GLU A 54 -0.21 -8.81 -1.48
CA GLU A 54 0.17 -8.87 -0.07
C GLU A 54 -0.92 -8.29 0.85
N LEU A 55 -1.50 -7.15 0.49
CA LEU A 55 -2.57 -6.52 1.26
C LEU A 55 -3.83 -7.39 1.29
N ILE A 56 -4.21 -8.00 0.16
CA ILE A 56 -5.35 -8.95 0.11
C ILE A 56 -5.10 -10.11 1.08
N ASN A 57 -3.90 -10.68 1.08
CA ASN A 57 -3.54 -11.78 1.98
C ASN A 57 -3.53 -11.34 3.46
N GLN A 58 -3.13 -10.11 3.75
CA GLN A 58 -3.20 -9.55 5.12
C GLN A 58 -4.65 -9.39 5.58
N VAL A 59 -5.53 -8.83 4.74
CA VAL A 59 -6.95 -8.68 5.04
C VAL A 59 -7.60 -10.04 5.32
N GLU A 60 -7.31 -11.05 4.50
CA GLU A 60 -7.89 -12.38 4.68
C GLU A 60 -7.43 -13.03 5.99
N ARG A 61 -6.13 -12.93 6.33
CA ARG A 61 -5.62 -13.41 7.62
C ARG A 61 -6.28 -12.70 8.80
N LEU A 62 -6.45 -11.38 8.73
CA LEU A 62 -7.09 -10.60 9.80
C LEU A 62 -8.57 -10.96 9.96
N LYS A 63 -9.30 -11.20 8.86
CA LYS A 63 -10.69 -11.68 8.93
C LYS A 63 -10.79 -13.03 9.63
N GLN A 64 -9.90 -13.97 9.32
CA GLN A 64 -9.86 -15.28 9.97
C GLN A 64 -9.59 -15.14 11.48
N GLU A 65 -8.67 -14.25 11.84
CA GLU A 65 -8.34 -13.98 13.24
C GLU A 65 -9.51 -13.33 14.01
N ILE A 66 -10.19 -12.36 13.41
CA ILE A 66 -11.41 -11.76 13.98
C ILE A 66 -12.48 -12.82 14.22
N ASN A 67 -12.71 -13.72 13.26
CA ASN A 67 -13.68 -14.80 13.39
C ASN A 67 -13.28 -15.82 14.47
N ARG A 68 -11.98 -16.08 14.66
CA ARG A 68 -11.47 -16.93 15.75
C ARG A 68 -11.74 -16.26 17.10
N LEU A 69 -11.35 -15.01 17.26
CA LEU A 69 -11.51 -14.24 18.51
C LEU A 69 -12.99 -14.02 18.86
N ALA A 70 -13.86 -13.79 17.87
CA ALA A 70 -15.29 -13.67 18.09
C ALA A 70 -15.89 -14.96 18.69
N ARG A 71 -15.52 -16.13 18.14
CA ARG A 71 -15.94 -17.42 18.68
C ARG A 71 -15.43 -17.66 20.11
N GLU A 72 -14.17 -17.31 20.38
CA GLU A 72 -13.60 -17.41 21.72
C GLU A 72 -14.32 -16.50 22.72
N ARG A 73 -14.55 -15.24 22.35
CA ARG A 73 -15.32 -14.28 23.13
C ARG A 73 -16.72 -14.82 23.46
N ASP A 74 -17.42 -15.34 22.47
CA ASP A 74 -18.79 -15.85 22.65
C ASP A 74 -18.83 -17.09 23.54
N ALA A 75 -17.84 -17.98 23.43
CA ALA A 75 -17.69 -19.13 24.32
C ALA A 75 -17.44 -18.70 25.78
N TYR A 76 -16.57 -17.71 26.01
CA TYR A 76 -16.34 -17.17 27.35
C TYR A 76 -17.58 -16.46 27.91
N LYS A 77 -18.28 -15.68 27.08
CA LYS A 77 -19.53 -15.01 27.47
C LYS A 77 -20.57 -16.02 27.97
N LEU A 78 -20.79 -17.11 27.21
CA LEU A 78 -21.70 -18.18 27.60
C LEU A 78 -21.28 -18.87 28.92
N LYS A 79 -19.97 -19.07 29.14
CA LYS A 79 -19.46 -19.64 30.39
C LYS A 79 -19.73 -18.71 31.59
N CYS A 80 -19.51 -17.40 31.42
CA CYS A 80 -19.81 -16.41 32.45
C CYS A 80 -21.31 -16.33 32.75
N GLU A 81 -22.16 -16.28 31.72
CA GLU A 81 -23.63 -16.26 31.88
C GLU A 81 -24.16 -17.48 32.63
N LYS A 82 -23.58 -18.67 32.41
CA LYS A 82 -23.94 -19.87 33.19
C LYS A 82 -23.58 -19.71 34.67
N LEU A 83 -22.40 -19.17 34.98
CA LEU A 83 -21.96 -18.97 36.36
C LEU A 83 -22.79 -17.88 37.07
N THR A 84 -23.11 -16.77 36.38
CA THR A 84 -23.94 -15.69 36.95
C THR A 84 -25.41 -16.07 37.04
N GLY A 85 -25.94 -16.84 36.08
CA GLY A 85 -27.31 -17.36 36.10
C GLY A 85 -27.57 -18.39 37.22
N THR A 86 -26.52 -18.98 37.80
CA THR A 86 -26.64 -19.90 38.95
C THR A 86 -26.61 -19.15 40.29
N ASN A 87 -26.19 -17.87 40.32
CA ASN A 87 -26.08 -17.04 41.54
C ASN A 87 -27.12 -15.88 41.59
N GLY A 88 -28.14 -15.89 40.72
CA GLY A 88 -29.08 -14.77 40.54
C GLY A 88 -30.38 -14.81 41.34
N PHE A 89 -30.44 -15.44 42.52
CA PHE A 89 -31.58 -15.29 43.43
C PHE A 89 -31.19 -14.45 44.65
N ARG A 90 -31.80 -13.25 44.71
CA ARG A 90 -31.86 -12.25 45.81
C ARG A 90 -30.77 -11.16 45.79
N GLU A 91 -31.11 -10.01 45.24
CA GLU A 91 -31.61 -8.91 46.09
C GLU A 91 -32.50 -7.96 45.29
N ALA A 92 -33.65 -7.65 45.87
CA ALA A 92 -34.56 -6.60 45.43
C ALA A 92 -34.04 -5.26 45.96
N GLY A 93 -34.10 -4.19 45.16
CA GLY A 93 -33.95 -2.84 45.71
C GLY A 93 -33.59 -1.75 44.71
N SER A 94 -34.58 -0.91 44.42
CA SER A 94 -34.49 0.54 44.14
C SER A 94 -33.84 1.09 42.86
N THR A 95 -34.71 1.79 42.10
CA THR A 95 -34.61 3.19 41.60
C THR A 95 -33.21 3.76 41.33
N SER A 96 -32.91 4.41 40.21
CA SER A 96 -33.63 5.53 39.61
C SER A 96 -32.96 5.94 38.30
N ASP A 97 -33.72 6.64 37.46
CA ASP A 97 -33.36 7.37 36.26
C ASP A 97 -31.96 8.03 36.22
N ASN A 98 -31.28 7.99 35.06
CA ASN A 98 -30.82 9.21 34.34
C ASN A 98 -30.26 8.89 32.93
N PRO A 99 -30.38 9.79 31.92
CA PRO A 99 -30.27 9.47 30.50
C PRO A 99 -28.92 9.84 29.83
N SER A 100 -28.71 9.22 28.65
CA SER A 100 -27.93 9.55 27.45
C SER A 100 -26.74 10.53 27.50
N SER A 101 -25.60 10.14 26.93
CA SER A 101 -24.49 11.02 26.56
C SER A 101 -23.96 10.70 25.15
N PRO A 102 -23.43 11.71 24.42
CA PRO A 102 -23.62 11.85 22.96
C PRO A 102 -22.53 11.25 22.08
N GLU A 103 -22.94 10.97 20.84
CA GLU A 103 -22.15 10.81 19.61
C GLU A 103 -20.88 11.66 19.56
N PHE A 104 -19.73 11.01 19.31
CA PHE A 104 -18.54 11.66 18.73
C PHE A 104 -17.60 10.62 18.11
N PHE A 105 -17.55 10.52 16.78
CA PHE A 105 -16.39 10.94 15.98
C PHE A 105 -16.64 10.69 14.47
N MET A 106 -16.27 11.73 13.70
CA MET A 106 -16.12 11.78 12.23
C MET A 106 -15.27 10.65 11.65
#